data_AF-A0A091USR9-F1
#
_entry.id   AF-A0A091USR9-F1
#
_cell.length_a   1.000
_cell.length_b   1.000
_cell.length_c   1.000
_cell.angle_alpha   90.00
_cell.angle_beta   90.00
_cell.angle_gamma   90.00
#
_symmetry.space_group_name_H-M   'P 1'
#
loop_
_entity.id
_entity.type
_entity.pdbx_description
1 polymer ?
#
loop_
_entity_poly.entity_id
_entity_poly.type
_entity_poly.pdbx_seq_one_letter_code
_entity_poly.pdbx_strand_id
1 'polypeptide(L)'
;EFMQAFWDIEAVQAEGIQHLATFVRDKSALPYLLTFTELIAFAMKTHVNSLKLQVDGCSLLLEILSQALEQDVVMALDENVTSSLLETVRKHSENEELLLLVCTLLMMISASEVTAENLRKVGVIPDLLSILRNFLHNEKICFSCCGVLWSLAVTENNVDQALLESAVPVISAVLQEHLQNGAVTESACSALWALSLQGCLTDNEYEPTTALLLEALRMNLERPVLVKNACLALASLLRLSEISALRFIMDSKGSGINLIKDAYHLHFDDPEVVEDISVLMNEMAQYDDVVLDMLSQKMEELLSEIKSRFPSS
;
A
#
# COMPACT_ATOMS: atom_id res chain seq x y z
N GLU A 1 -13.19 34.02 5.02
CA GLU A 1 -14.15 34.97 5.63
C GLU A 1 -15.61 34.58 5.41
N PHE A 2 -16.17 34.62 4.20
CA PHE A 2 -17.61 34.32 3.99
C PHE A 2 -18.00 32.89 4.44
N MET A 3 -17.26 31.86 4.01
CA MET A 3 -17.47 30.48 4.48
C MET A 3 -17.33 30.34 6.00
N GLN A 4 -16.44 31.09 6.64
CA GLN A 4 -16.25 31.03 8.09
C GLN A 4 -17.40 31.72 8.85
N ALA A 5 -17.96 32.80 8.29
CA ALA A 5 -19.08 33.51 8.90
C ALA A 5 -20.38 32.69 8.87
N PHE A 6 -20.57 31.88 7.83
CA PHE A 6 -21.76 31.05 7.61
C PHE A 6 -21.39 29.56 7.62
N TRP A 7 -20.58 29.16 8.60
CA TRP A 7 -20.03 27.81 8.70
C TRP A 7 -21.10 26.73 8.86
N ASP A 8 -22.23 27.07 9.46
CA ASP A 8 -23.37 26.20 9.74
C ASP A 8 -24.37 26.09 8.58
N ILE A 9 -24.18 26.84 7.48
CA ILE A 9 -25.08 26.82 6.32
C ILE A 9 -24.47 25.95 5.21
N GLU A 10 -25.03 24.76 4.99
CA GLU A 10 -24.57 23.78 3.99
C GLU A 10 -24.43 24.39 2.59
N ALA A 11 -25.45 25.13 2.13
CA ALA A 11 -25.44 25.74 0.79
C ALA A 11 -24.28 26.73 0.61
N VAL A 12 -23.94 27.50 1.65
CA VAL A 12 -22.82 28.44 1.61
C VAL A 12 -21.49 27.70 1.54
N GLN A 13 -21.35 26.61 2.31
CA GLN A 13 -20.15 25.79 2.26
C GLN A 13 -19.98 25.11 0.89
N ALA A 14 -21.06 24.56 0.33
CA ALA A 14 -21.04 23.93 -0.98
C ALA A 14 -20.67 24.93 -2.11
N GLU A 15 -21.30 26.11 -2.14
CA GLU A 15 -20.94 27.17 -3.09
C GLU A 15 -19.50 27.64 -2.92
N GLY A 16 -19.02 27.74 -1.66
CA GLY A 16 -17.65 28.10 -1.35
C GLY A 16 -16.64 27.08 -1.89
N ILE A 17 -16.86 25.78 -1.66
CA ILE A 17 -16.01 24.69 -2.18
C ILE A 17 -16.03 24.69 -3.70
N GLN A 18 -17.20 24.85 -4.33
CA GLN A 18 -17.31 24.91 -5.79
C GLN A 18 -16.57 26.12 -6.36
N HIS A 19 -16.62 27.27 -5.69
CA HIS A 19 -15.87 28.45 -6.09
C HIS A 19 -14.36 28.21 -5.99
N LEU A 20 -13.87 27.62 -4.90
CA LEU A 20 -12.46 27.24 -4.75
C LEU A 20 -12.02 26.27 -5.86
N ALA A 21 -12.87 25.31 -6.22
CA ALA A 21 -12.59 24.36 -7.29
C ALA A 21 -12.38 25.02 -8.67
N THR A 22 -12.92 26.22 -8.91
CA THR A 22 -12.67 26.94 -10.17
C THR A 22 -11.22 27.39 -10.34
N PHE A 23 -10.48 27.57 -9.24
CA PHE A 23 -9.08 28.01 -9.25
C PHE A 23 -8.09 26.88 -9.39
N VAL A 24 -8.51 25.63 -9.22
CA VAL A 24 -7.65 24.45 -9.30
C VAL A 24 -6.88 24.42 -10.62
N ARG A 25 -7.49 24.79 -11.75
CA ARG A 25 -6.78 24.77 -13.06
C ARG A 25 -5.68 25.81 -13.20
N ASP A 26 -5.63 26.80 -12.31
CA ASP A 26 -4.59 27.81 -12.30
C ASP A 26 -3.45 27.37 -11.37
N LYS A 27 -2.34 26.92 -11.97
CA LYS A 27 -1.16 26.47 -11.21
C LYS A 27 -0.60 27.57 -10.29
N SER A 28 -0.82 28.85 -10.60
CA SER A 28 -0.40 29.97 -9.75
C SER A 28 -1.27 30.13 -8.49
N ALA A 29 -2.47 29.54 -8.48
CA ALA A 29 -3.37 29.55 -7.33
C ALA A 29 -3.03 28.48 -6.28
N LEU A 30 -2.20 27.48 -6.61
CA LEU A 30 -1.89 26.35 -5.73
C LEU A 30 -1.42 26.79 -4.33
N PRO A 31 -0.46 27.73 -4.15
CA PRO A 31 -0.01 28.16 -2.82
C PRO A 31 -1.16 28.68 -1.95
N TYR A 32 -2.16 29.31 -2.56
CA TYR A 32 -3.35 29.80 -1.87
C TYR A 32 -4.32 28.68 -1.57
N LEU A 33 -4.57 27.76 -2.52
CA LEU A 33 -5.45 26.61 -2.33
C LEU A 33 -5.00 25.70 -1.17
N LEU A 34 -3.69 25.54 -0.99
CA LEU A 34 -3.13 24.78 0.12
C LEU A 34 -3.55 25.33 1.49
N THR A 35 -3.70 26.65 1.62
CA THR A 35 -4.16 27.30 2.87
C THR A 35 -5.63 27.05 3.20
N PHE A 36 -6.42 26.51 2.26
CA PHE A 36 -7.84 26.21 2.45
C PHE A 36 -8.14 24.75 2.81
N THR A 37 -7.13 23.87 2.85
CA THR A 37 -7.33 22.43 3.16
C THR A 37 -8.03 22.20 4.50
N GLU A 38 -7.63 22.91 5.56
CA GLU A 38 -8.30 22.86 6.86
C GLU A 38 -9.73 23.42 6.82
N LEU A 39 -9.98 24.49 6.05
CA LEU A 39 -11.31 25.06 5.90
C LEU A 39 -12.26 24.08 5.18
N ILE A 40 -11.77 23.40 4.14
CA ILE A 40 -12.52 22.38 3.41
C ILE A 40 -12.84 21.21 4.35
N ALA A 41 -11.84 20.70 5.08
CA ALA A 41 -12.05 19.64 6.07
C ALA A 41 -13.05 20.04 7.17
N PHE A 42 -12.97 21.28 7.66
CA PHE A 42 -13.91 21.79 8.65
C PHE A 42 -15.35 21.85 8.13
N ALA A 43 -15.53 22.30 6.88
CA ALA A 43 -16.84 22.29 6.22
C ALA A 43 -17.38 20.85 6.06
N MET A 44 -16.53 19.92 5.62
CA MET A 44 -16.87 18.49 5.50
C MET A 44 -17.29 17.89 6.83
N LYS A 45 -16.53 18.14 7.89
CA LYS A 45 -16.83 17.69 9.25
C LYS A 45 -18.14 18.25 9.78
N THR A 46 -18.38 19.55 9.59
CA THR A 46 -19.63 20.21 10.02
C THR A 46 -20.85 19.63 9.32
N HIS A 47 -20.73 19.38 8.02
CA HIS A 47 -21.82 18.90 7.16
C HIS A 47 -21.62 17.43 6.76
N VAL A 48 -21.20 16.59 7.71
CA VAL A 48 -20.88 15.17 7.47
C VAL A 48 -22.05 14.39 6.87
N ASN A 49 -23.29 14.81 7.10
CA ASN A 49 -24.48 14.18 6.53
C ASN A 49 -24.71 14.51 5.04
N SER A 50 -24.12 15.59 4.52
CA SER A 50 -24.30 16.00 3.13
C SER A 50 -23.34 15.26 2.22
N LEU A 51 -23.82 14.19 1.58
CA LEU A 51 -23.03 13.42 0.62
C LEU A 51 -22.43 14.31 -0.47
N LYS A 52 -23.21 15.26 -1.00
CA LYS A 52 -22.74 16.18 -2.04
C LYS A 52 -21.56 17.02 -1.57
N LEU A 53 -21.62 17.54 -0.34
CA LEU A 53 -20.53 18.33 0.23
C LEU A 53 -19.29 17.46 0.50
N GLN A 54 -19.46 16.21 0.94
CA GLN A 54 -18.34 15.27 1.09
C GLN A 54 -17.65 14.99 -0.25
N VAL A 55 -18.43 14.72 -1.31
CA VAL A 55 -17.88 14.47 -2.66
C VAL A 55 -17.16 15.71 -3.18
N ASP A 56 -17.77 16.90 -3.08
CA ASP A 56 -17.16 18.15 -3.56
C ASP A 56 -15.88 18.47 -2.78
N GLY A 57 -15.90 18.31 -1.45
CA GLY A 57 -14.73 18.53 -0.59
C GLY A 57 -13.59 17.55 -0.88
N CYS A 58 -13.87 16.25 -0.92
CA CYS A 58 -12.87 15.23 -1.24
C CYS A 58 -12.28 15.42 -2.65
N SER A 59 -13.13 15.73 -3.65
CA SER A 59 -12.67 15.97 -5.02
C SER A 59 -11.73 17.16 -5.09
N LEU A 60 -12.07 18.26 -4.39
CA LEU A 60 -11.21 19.44 -4.34
C LEU A 60 -9.89 19.16 -3.62
N LEU A 61 -9.91 18.47 -2.48
CA LEU A 61 -8.68 18.06 -1.79
C LEU A 61 -7.79 17.20 -2.68
N LEU A 62 -8.38 16.29 -3.46
CA LEU A 62 -7.64 15.36 -4.32
C LEU A 62 -6.95 16.10 -5.46
N GLU A 63 -7.66 17.05 -6.09
CA GLU A 63 -7.11 17.94 -7.12
C GLU A 63 -5.96 18.80 -6.57
N ILE A 64 -6.13 19.38 -5.38
CA ILE A 64 -5.08 20.18 -4.72
C ILE A 64 -3.82 19.33 -4.46
N LEU A 65 -3.99 18.13 -3.91
CA LEU A 65 -2.86 17.24 -3.61
C LEU A 65 -2.19 16.70 -4.88
N SER A 66 -2.96 16.41 -5.93
CA SER A 66 -2.43 15.96 -7.21
C SER A 66 -1.52 17.02 -7.83
N GLN A 67 -1.92 18.29 -7.76
CA GLN A 67 -1.09 19.39 -8.25
C GLN A 67 0.11 19.69 -7.36
N ALA A 68 -0.02 19.53 -6.05
CA ALA A 68 1.11 19.64 -5.14
C ALA A 68 2.17 18.60 -5.48
N LEU A 69 1.74 17.35 -5.72
CA LEU A 69 2.62 16.27 -6.15
C LEU A 69 3.28 16.56 -7.51
N GLU A 70 2.53 17.05 -8.52
CA GLU A 70 3.11 17.44 -9.82
C GLU A 70 4.16 18.56 -9.72
N GLN A 71 4.11 19.38 -8.68
CA GLN A 71 5.03 20.49 -8.44
C GLN A 71 6.08 20.18 -7.38
N ASP A 72 6.22 18.90 -6.99
CA ASP A 72 7.14 18.41 -5.96
C ASP A 72 6.99 19.15 -4.60
N VAL A 73 5.77 19.61 -4.30
CA VAL A 73 5.44 20.28 -3.05
C VAL A 73 5.03 19.23 -2.03
N VAL A 74 5.92 18.98 -1.06
CA VAL A 74 5.62 18.10 0.08
C VAL A 74 4.60 18.79 0.99
N MET A 75 3.46 18.13 1.19
CA MET A 75 2.41 18.60 2.08
C MET A 75 2.24 17.64 3.25
N ALA A 76 2.28 18.19 4.46
CA ALA A 76 1.80 17.52 5.65
C ALA A 76 0.43 18.10 5.97
N LEU A 77 -0.59 17.25 5.99
CA LEU A 77 -1.92 17.65 6.43
C LEU A 77 -2.04 17.50 7.94
N ASP A 78 -2.74 18.46 8.54
CA ASP A 78 -3.04 18.49 9.97
C ASP A 78 -3.96 17.32 10.39
N GLU A 79 -3.90 16.98 11.67
CA GLU A 79 -4.72 15.93 12.30
C GLU A 79 -6.23 16.21 12.13
N ASN A 80 -6.66 17.47 12.04
CA ASN A 80 -8.05 17.80 11.78
C ASN A 80 -8.53 17.35 10.40
N VAL A 81 -7.64 17.37 9.40
CA VAL A 81 -7.97 16.91 8.04
C VAL A 81 -8.11 15.40 8.02
N THR A 82 -7.17 14.67 8.63
CA THR A 82 -7.25 13.20 8.73
C THR A 82 -8.47 12.76 9.54
N SER A 83 -8.77 13.45 10.65
CA SER A 83 -9.98 13.21 11.45
C SER A 83 -11.26 13.43 10.64
N SER A 84 -11.34 14.51 9.84
CA SER A 84 -12.51 14.75 8.99
C SER A 84 -12.71 13.65 7.96
N LEU A 85 -11.65 13.22 7.28
CA LEU A 85 -11.73 12.14 6.28
C LEU A 85 -12.21 10.83 6.92
N LEU A 86 -11.78 10.54 8.15
CA LEU A 86 -12.21 9.33 8.87
C LEU A 86 -13.67 9.39 9.29
N GLU A 87 -14.17 10.57 9.69
CA GLU A 87 -15.60 10.78 9.94
C GLU A 87 -16.42 10.59 8.66
N THR A 88 -15.91 11.06 7.50
CA THR A 88 -16.52 10.81 6.19
C THR A 88 -16.61 9.32 5.88
N VAL A 89 -15.52 8.57 6.05
CA VAL A 89 -15.48 7.10 5.85
C VAL A 89 -16.53 6.40 6.71
N ARG A 90 -16.58 6.72 8.01
CA ARG A 90 -17.49 6.08 8.95
C ARG A 90 -18.95 6.42 8.67
N LYS A 91 -19.21 7.65 8.20
CA LYS A 91 -20.58 8.11 7.93
C LYS A 91 -21.14 7.57 6.62
N HIS A 92 -20.30 7.45 5.58
CA HIS A 92 -20.68 7.06 4.23
C HIS A 92 -20.02 5.73 3.82
N SER A 93 -19.95 4.78 4.74
CA SER A 93 -19.26 3.50 4.58
C SER A 93 -19.83 2.58 3.48
N GLU A 94 -21.01 2.90 2.96
CA GLU A 94 -21.67 2.18 1.87
C GLU A 94 -21.51 2.87 0.50
N ASN A 95 -20.94 4.09 0.46
CA ASN A 95 -20.79 4.85 -0.78
C ASN A 95 -19.44 4.57 -1.44
N GLU A 96 -19.41 3.61 -2.37
CA GLU A 96 -18.19 3.16 -3.05
C GLU A 96 -17.44 4.31 -3.78
N GLU A 97 -18.17 5.20 -4.46
CA GLU A 97 -17.57 6.31 -5.21
C GLU A 97 -16.86 7.32 -4.29
N LEU A 98 -17.47 7.66 -3.15
CA LEU A 98 -16.86 8.53 -2.16
C LEU A 98 -15.69 7.84 -1.44
N LEU A 99 -15.83 6.56 -1.10
CA LEU A 99 -14.74 5.80 -0.49
C LEU A 99 -13.54 5.67 -1.41
N LEU A 100 -13.75 5.54 -2.72
CA LEU A 100 -12.66 5.60 -3.69
C LEU A 100 -11.89 6.94 -3.58
N LEU A 101 -12.60 8.07 -3.59
CA LEU A 101 -11.97 9.39 -3.44
C LEU A 101 -11.19 9.50 -2.12
N VAL A 102 -11.80 9.08 -1.01
CA VAL A 102 -11.17 9.17 0.32
C VAL A 102 -9.98 8.24 0.44
N CYS A 103 -10.05 6.99 -0.03
CA CYS A 103 -8.92 6.07 0.01
C CYS A 103 -7.75 6.57 -0.85
N THR A 104 -8.02 7.15 -2.02
CA THR A 104 -6.96 7.77 -2.83
C THR A 104 -6.33 8.97 -2.10
N LEU A 105 -7.13 9.83 -1.46
CA LEU A 105 -6.62 10.91 -0.61
C LEU A 105 -5.72 10.38 0.51
N LEU A 106 -6.20 9.37 1.25
CA LEU A 106 -5.45 8.75 2.35
C LEU A 106 -4.11 8.19 1.88
N MET A 107 -4.09 7.55 0.71
CA MET A 107 -2.86 6.99 0.11
C MET A 107 -1.86 8.10 -0.27
N MET A 108 -2.33 9.19 -0.86
CA MET A 108 -1.43 10.29 -1.25
C MET A 108 -0.80 10.96 -0.03
N ILE A 109 -1.58 11.16 1.03
CA ILE A 109 -1.11 11.86 2.23
C ILE A 109 -0.28 10.95 3.14
N SER A 110 -0.48 9.62 3.11
CA SER A 110 0.29 8.67 3.92
C SER A 110 1.76 8.56 3.49
N ALA A 111 2.13 9.09 2.32
CA ALA A 111 3.53 9.18 1.89
C ALA A 111 4.37 10.13 2.76
N SER A 112 3.74 11.06 3.49
CA SER A 112 4.39 11.94 4.46
C SER A 112 4.36 11.30 5.84
N GLU A 113 5.53 11.14 6.48
CA GLU A 113 5.61 10.52 7.82
C GLU A 113 4.80 11.29 8.88
N VAL A 114 4.73 12.62 8.76
CA VAL A 114 3.92 13.44 9.67
C VAL A 114 2.44 13.07 9.56
N THR A 115 1.95 12.88 8.34
CA THR A 115 0.54 12.54 8.13
C THR A 115 0.27 11.05 8.37
N ALA A 116 1.21 10.16 8.08
CA ALA A 116 1.15 8.75 8.49
C ALA A 116 1.00 8.63 10.01
N GLU A 117 1.75 9.43 10.77
CA GLU A 117 1.61 9.49 12.23
C GLU A 117 0.24 9.99 12.68
N ASN A 118 -0.29 11.04 12.04
CA ASN A 118 -1.64 11.50 12.31
C ASN A 118 -2.69 10.43 12.01
N LEU A 119 -2.52 9.67 10.91
CA LEU A 119 -3.39 8.56 10.53
C LEU A 119 -3.36 7.40 11.55
N ARG A 120 -2.19 7.10 12.11
CA ARG A 120 -2.05 6.13 13.22
C ARG A 120 -2.80 6.61 14.46
N LYS A 121 -2.64 7.88 14.86
CA LYS A 121 -3.30 8.46 16.04
C LYS A 121 -4.82 8.46 15.95
N VAL A 122 -5.39 8.78 14.78
CA VAL A 122 -6.86 8.76 14.58
C VAL A 122 -7.42 7.33 14.42
N GLY A 123 -6.56 6.32 14.31
CA GLY A 123 -6.94 4.92 14.24
C GLY A 123 -7.60 4.54 12.92
N VAL A 124 -6.94 4.79 11.78
CA VAL A 124 -7.50 4.56 10.44
C VAL A 124 -7.55 3.07 10.02
N ILE A 125 -6.69 2.22 10.59
CA ILE A 125 -6.52 0.83 10.14
C ILE A 125 -7.83 0.01 10.18
N PRO A 126 -8.65 0.01 11.26
CA PRO A 126 -9.89 -0.77 11.30
C PRO A 126 -10.87 -0.35 10.21
N ASP A 127 -10.93 0.95 9.91
CA ASP A 127 -11.78 1.50 8.86
C ASP A 127 -11.30 1.02 7.47
N LEU A 128 -9.99 1.03 7.19
CA LEU A 128 -9.42 0.50 5.93
C LEU A 128 -9.69 -1.00 5.76
N LEU A 129 -9.51 -1.79 6.82
CA LEU A 129 -9.80 -3.22 6.78
C LEU A 129 -11.29 -3.50 6.56
N SER A 130 -12.19 -2.67 7.10
CA SER A 130 -13.62 -2.77 6.81
C SER A 130 -13.93 -2.44 5.36
N ILE A 131 -13.31 -1.40 4.79
CA ILE A 131 -13.49 -1.01 3.39
C ILE A 131 -13.04 -2.15 2.48
N LEU A 132 -11.84 -2.71 2.71
CA LEU A 132 -11.30 -3.81 1.91
C LEU A 132 -12.21 -5.05 1.92
N ARG A 133 -12.80 -5.38 3.08
CA ARG A 133 -13.75 -6.51 3.19
C ARG A 133 -15.05 -6.27 2.41
N ASN A 134 -15.53 -5.02 2.38
CA ASN A 134 -16.80 -4.68 1.74
C ASN A 134 -16.68 -4.42 0.23
N PHE A 135 -15.51 -3.96 -0.22
CA PHE A 135 -15.25 -3.55 -1.60
C PHE A 135 -14.07 -4.29 -2.22
N LEU A 136 -13.95 -5.59 -1.88
CA LEU A 136 -12.90 -6.46 -2.39
C LEU A 136 -12.88 -6.53 -3.92
N HIS A 137 -14.03 -6.35 -4.59
CA HIS A 137 -14.13 -6.32 -6.06
C HIS A 137 -13.55 -5.05 -6.69
N ASN A 138 -13.37 -3.97 -5.94
CA ASN A 138 -12.92 -2.69 -6.49
C ASN A 138 -11.39 -2.58 -6.41
N GLU A 139 -10.74 -2.81 -7.55
CA GLU A 139 -9.28 -2.77 -7.71
C GLU A 139 -8.65 -1.45 -7.25
N LYS A 140 -9.31 -0.29 -7.45
CA LYS A 140 -8.74 1.02 -7.12
C LYS A 140 -8.78 1.30 -5.62
N ILE A 141 -9.86 0.89 -4.95
CA ILE A 141 -9.97 0.92 -3.50
C ILE A 141 -8.92 -0.01 -2.89
N CYS A 142 -8.82 -1.24 -3.41
CA CYS A 142 -7.84 -2.22 -2.96
C CYS A 142 -6.41 -1.70 -3.08
N PHE A 143 -6.05 -1.17 -4.26
CA PHE A 143 -4.75 -0.54 -4.50
C PHE A 143 -4.44 0.56 -3.48
N SER A 144 -5.40 1.48 -3.27
CA SER A 144 -5.20 2.64 -2.38
C SER A 144 -5.06 2.21 -0.93
N CYS A 145 -5.95 1.33 -0.44
CA CYS A 145 -5.92 0.85 0.94
C CYS A 145 -4.65 0.04 1.25
N CYS A 146 -4.20 -0.83 0.35
CA CYS A 146 -2.93 -1.53 0.52
C CYS A 146 -1.74 -0.57 0.59
N GLY A 147 -1.73 0.48 -0.24
CA GLY A 147 -0.69 1.51 -0.20
C GLY A 147 -0.66 2.30 1.12
N VAL A 148 -1.83 2.64 1.66
CA VAL A 148 -1.94 3.24 3.01
C VAL A 148 -1.40 2.27 4.06
N LEU A 149 -1.84 1.01 4.06
CA LEU A 149 -1.42 0.01 5.05
C LEU A 149 0.10 -0.23 5.01
N TRP A 150 0.71 -0.29 3.82
CA TRP A 150 2.16 -0.35 3.67
C TRP A 150 2.84 0.88 4.32
N SER A 151 2.36 2.09 4.02
CA SER A 151 2.91 3.34 4.56
C SER A 151 2.85 3.38 6.09
N LEU A 152 1.77 2.84 6.67
CA LEU A 152 1.59 2.81 8.12
C LEU A 152 2.42 1.73 8.82
N ALA A 153 2.69 0.61 8.14
CA ALA A 153 3.39 -0.56 8.69
C ALA A 153 4.91 -0.52 8.49
N VAL A 154 5.44 0.21 7.50
CA VAL A 154 6.89 0.23 7.21
C VAL A 154 7.71 0.92 8.31
N THR A 155 7.10 1.79 9.10
CA THR A 155 7.77 2.52 10.19
C THR A 155 7.63 1.80 11.52
N GLU A 156 8.74 1.64 12.26
CA GLU A 156 8.78 1.15 13.63
C GLU A 156 8.12 2.15 14.60
N ASN A 157 6.79 2.08 14.71
CA ASN A 157 5.99 2.95 15.55
C ASN A 157 5.06 2.13 16.46
N ASN A 158 4.54 2.75 17.52
CA ASN A 158 3.66 2.12 18.53
C ASN A 158 2.25 1.79 18.00
N VAL A 159 2.12 1.29 16.78
CA VAL A 159 0.85 0.76 16.28
C VAL A 159 0.52 -0.50 17.08
N ASP A 160 -0.76 -0.69 17.38
CA ASP A 160 -1.22 -1.92 18.02
C ASP A 160 -0.91 -3.13 17.13
N GLN A 161 -0.02 -4.00 17.62
CA GLN A 161 0.41 -5.20 16.92
C GLN A 161 -0.78 -6.08 16.52
N ALA A 162 -1.77 -6.27 17.40
CA ALA A 162 -2.93 -7.11 17.11
C ALA A 162 -3.77 -6.57 15.95
N LEU A 163 -3.76 -5.24 15.78
CA LEU A 163 -4.45 -4.58 14.68
C LEU A 163 -3.72 -4.80 13.35
N LEU A 164 -2.38 -4.74 13.34
CA LEU A 164 -1.58 -5.06 12.15
C LEU A 164 -1.66 -6.55 11.79
N GLU A 165 -1.62 -7.45 12.76
CA GLU A 165 -1.86 -8.89 12.57
C GLU A 165 -3.20 -9.14 11.86
N SER A 166 -4.26 -8.42 12.28
CA SER A 166 -5.58 -8.55 11.66
C SER A 166 -5.65 -8.09 10.18
N ALA A 167 -4.63 -7.39 9.69
CA ALA A 167 -4.55 -6.93 8.31
C ALA A 167 -4.05 -8.01 7.34
N VAL A 168 -3.21 -8.95 7.81
CA VAL A 168 -2.63 -10.04 6.99
C VAL A 168 -3.71 -10.81 6.21
N PRO A 169 -4.76 -11.39 6.82
CA PRO A 169 -5.74 -12.16 6.07
C PRO A 169 -6.57 -11.30 5.10
N VAL A 170 -6.74 -10.01 5.40
CA VAL A 170 -7.50 -9.09 4.52
C VAL A 170 -6.69 -8.75 3.28
N ILE A 171 -5.40 -8.46 3.43
CA ILE A 171 -4.52 -8.17 2.28
C ILE A 171 -4.28 -9.44 1.46
N SER A 172 -4.15 -10.61 2.10
CA SER A 172 -4.10 -11.89 1.37
C SER A 172 -5.35 -12.13 0.54
N ALA A 173 -6.54 -11.77 1.02
CA ALA A 173 -7.77 -11.85 0.22
C ALA A 173 -7.74 -10.88 -0.98
N VAL A 174 -7.24 -9.65 -0.80
CA VAL A 174 -7.04 -8.67 -1.90
C VAL A 174 -6.10 -9.23 -2.96
N LEU A 175 -4.94 -9.75 -2.53
CA LEU A 175 -3.96 -10.32 -3.42
C LEU A 175 -4.52 -11.52 -4.20
N GLN A 176 -5.30 -12.38 -3.53
CA GLN A 176 -5.95 -13.53 -4.17
C GLN A 176 -7.01 -13.12 -5.21
N GLU A 177 -7.84 -12.12 -4.92
CA GLU A 177 -8.88 -11.64 -5.84
C GLU A 177 -8.25 -11.00 -7.10
N HIS A 178 -7.17 -10.24 -6.93
CA HIS A 178 -6.61 -9.37 -7.96
C HIS A 178 -5.28 -9.85 -8.55
N LEU A 179 -4.98 -11.15 -8.53
CA LEU A 179 -3.72 -11.71 -9.06
C LEU A 179 -3.39 -11.29 -10.51
N GLN A 180 -4.41 -10.97 -11.32
CA GLN A 180 -4.25 -10.54 -12.71
C GLN A 180 -4.09 -9.01 -12.85
N ASN A 181 -4.39 -8.25 -11.81
CA ASN A 181 -4.16 -6.82 -11.77
C ASN A 181 -2.80 -6.56 -11.12
N GLY A 182 -1.78 -6.39 -11.95
CA GLY A 182 -0.40 -6.22 -11.47
C GLY A 182 -0.20 -5.02 -10.54
N ALA A 183 -0.98 -3.93 -10.69
CA ALA A 183 -0.85 -2.76 -9.81
C ALA A 183 -1.39 -3.05 -8.40
N VAL A 184 -2.54 -3.73 -8.29
CA VAL A 184 -3.10 -4.15 -7.00
C VAL A 184 -2.21 -5.20 -6.35
N THR A 185 -1.75 -6.18 -7.15
CA THR A 185 -0.84 -7.25 -6.70
C THR A 185 0.45 -6.66 -6.11
N GLU A 186 1.05 -5.69 -6.80
CA GLU A 186 2.24 -4.98 -6.34
C GLU A 186 2.00 -4.28 -5.00
N SER A 187 0.93 -3.49 -4.88
CA SER A 187 0.56 -2.77 -3.65
C SER A 187 0.28 -3.73 -2.48
N ALA A 188 -0.42 -4.84 -2.74
CA ALA A 188 -0.69 -5.86 -1.74
C ALA A 188 0.58 -6.59 -1.29
N CYS A 189 1.50 -6.91 -2.21
CA CYS A 189 2.82 -7.47 -1.88
C CYS A 189 3.64 -6.49 -1.03
N SER A 190 3.63 -5.19 -1.32
CA SER A 190 4.29 -4.18 -0.47
C SER A 190 3.74 -4.23 0.95
N ALA A 191 2.41 -4.24 1.10
CA ALA A 191 1.77 -4.27 2.42
C ALA A 191 2.10 -5.57 3.19
N LEU A 192 2.07 -6.74 2.54
CA LEU A 192 2.47 -8.01 3.15
C LEU A 192 3.94 -8.05 3.54
N TRP A 193 4.83 -7.43 2.75
CA TRP A 193 6.23 -7.28 3.12
C TRP A 193 6.39 -6.42 4.38
N ALA A 194 5.74 -5.26 4.45
CA ALA A 194 5.80 -4.43 5.65
C ALA A 194 5.26 -5.16 6.88
N LEU A 195 4.15 -5.88 6.76
CA LEU A 195 3.59 -6.68 7.85
C LEU A 195 4.49 -7.84 8.27
N SER A 196 5.19 -8.49 7.34
CA SER A 196 6.14 -9.56 7.69
C SER A 196 7.38 -9.02 8.41
N LEU A 197 7.85 -7.82 8.05
CA LEU A 197 8.92 -7.13 8.80
C LEU A 197 8.48 -6.80 10.24
N GLN A 198 7.21 -6.44 10.44
CA GLN A 198 6.64 -6.22 11.77
C GLN A 198 6.29 -7.51 12.51
N GLY A 199 6.59 -8.70 11.97
CA GLY A 199 6.28 -9.98 12.60
C GLY A 199 4.79 -10.23 12.80
N CYS A 200 3.94 -9.68 11.93
CA CYS A 200 2.48 -9.75 12.06
C CYS A 200 1.86 -11.07 11.59
N LEU A 201 2.65 -12.00 11.05
CA LEU A 201 2.14 -13.29 10.60
C LEU A 201 2.14 -14.31 11.74
N THR A 202 1.02 -15.02 11.88
CA THR A 202 0.88 -16.16 12.79
C THR A 202 1.36 -17.46 12.14
N ASP A 203 1.59 -18.49 12.96
CA ASP A 203 2.08 -19.81 12.49
C ASP A 203 1.24 -20.41 11.35
N ASN A 204 -0.07 -20.18 11.36
CA ASN A 204 -1.00 -20.70 10.35
C ASN A 204 -1.01 -19.89 9.05
N GLU A 205 -0.36 -18.73 9.00
CA GLU A 205 -0.37 -17.81 7.86
C GLU A 205 0.90 -17.91 7.01
N TYR A 206 2.01 -18.45 7.54
CA TYR A 206 3.27 -18.58 6.81
C TYR A 206 3.14 -19.40 5.52
N GLU A 207 2.55 -20.60 5.59
CA GLU A 207 2.36 -21.47 4.41
C GLU A 207 1.46 -20.81 3.35
N PRO A 208 0.22 -20.37 3.66
CA PRO A 208 -0.67 -19.84 2.64
C PRO A 208 -0.18 -18.50 2.08
N THR A 209 0.46 -17.65 2.90
CA THR A 209 1.02 -16.38 2.41
C THR A 209 2.21 -16.62 1.49
N THR A 210 3.08 -17.59 1.82
CA THR A 210 4.19 -17.99 0.93
C THR A 210 3.65 -18.50 -0.41
N ALA A 211 2.64 -19.39 -0.39
CA ALA A 211 2.01 -19.91 -1.60
C ALA A 211 1.42 -18.79 -2.47
N LEU A 212 0.77 -17.81 -1.84
CA LEU A 212 0.13 -16.70 -2.52
C LEU A 212 1.14 -15.73 -3.14
N LEU A 213 2.24 -15.43 -2.44
CA LEU A 213 3.33 -14.59 -2.97
C LEU A 213 4.03 -15.26 -4.17
N LEU A 214 4.23 -16.57 -4.14
CA LEU A 214 4.74 -17.32 -5.29
C LEU A 214 3.79 -17.26 -6.49
N GLU A 215 2.49 -17.34 -6.26
CA GLU A 215 1.51 -17.20 -7.33
C GLU A 215 1.46 -15.79 -7.92
N ALA A 216 1.49 -14.77 -7.05
CA ALA A 216 1.57 -13.37 -7.45
C ALA A 216 2.79 -13.11 -8.34
N LEU A 217 3.95 -13.61 -7.92
CA LEU A 217 5.21 -13.51 -8.65
C LEU A 217 5.12 -14.22 -10.01
N ARG A 218 4.56 -15.44 -10.05
CA ARG A 218 4.38 -16.23 -11.27
C ARG A 218 3.50 -15.54 -12.32
N MET A 219 2.47 -14.82 -11.87
CA MET A 219 1.52 -14.16 -12.76
C MET A 219 1.99 -12.78 -13.25
N ASN A 220 3.02 -12.20 -12.64
CA ASN A 220 3.44 -10.81 -12.88
C ASN A 220 4.96 -10.64 -12.89
N LEU A 221 5.69 -11.63 -13.43
CA LEU A 221 7.16 -11.63 -13.47
C LEU A 221 7.73 -10.39 -14.16
N GLU A 222 7.03 -9.82 -15.15
CA GLU A 222 7.45 -8.65 -15.92
C GLU A 222 7.44 -7.33 -15.14
N ARG A 223 6.92 -7.31 -13.91
CA ARG A 223 6.81 -6.09 -13.10
C ARG A 223 7.94 -6.02 -12.07
N PRO A 224 8.97 -5.18 -12.26
CA PRO A 224 10.14 -5.18 -11.37
C PRO A 224 9.80 -4.82 -9.93
N VAL A 225 8.93 -3.84 -9.69
CA VAL A 225 8.53 -3.44 -8.32
C VAL A 225 7.79 -4.56 -7.59
N LEU A 226 6.95 -5.32 -8.30
CA LEU A 226 6.28 -6.49 -7.75
C LEU A 226 7.29 -7.59 -7.40
N VAL A 227 8.23 -7.87 -8.30
CA VAL A 227 9.31 -8.85 -8.07
C VAL A 227 10.10 -8.49 -6.82
N LYS A 228 10.54 -7.23 -6.68
CA LYS A 228 11.23 -6.69 -5.49
C LYS A 228 10.43 -6.97 -4.22
N ASN A 229 9.21 -6.46 -4.16
CA ASN A 229 8.36 -6.57 -2.96
C ASN A 229 8.00 -8.01 -2.61
N ALA A 230 7.72 -8.86 -3.61
CA ALA A 230 7.42 -10.27 -3.39
C ALA A 230 8.67 -11.03 -2.89
N CYS A 231 9.85 -10.78 -3.46
CA CYS A 231 11.10 -11.40 -3.01
C CYS A 231 11.43 -10.99 -1.57
N LEU A 232 11.29 -9.72 -1.23
CA LEU A 232 11.53 -9.22 0.13
C LEU A 232 10.50 -9.74 1.14
N ALA A 233 9.22 -9.84 0.75
CA ALA A 233 8.20 -10.50 1.56
C ALA A 233 8.57 -11.96 1.82
N LEU A 234 8.90 -12.72 0.77
CA LEU A 234 9.30 -14.13 0.87
C LEU A 234 10.56 -14.30 1.72
N ALA A 235 11.56 -13.42 1.57
CA ALA A 235 12.78 -13.44 2.37
C ALA A 235 12.47 -13.27 3.87
N SER A 236 11.61 -12.31 4.22
CA SER A 236 11.13 -12.15 5.59
C SER A 236 10.38 -13.38 6.10
N LEU A 237 9.52 -14.01 5.28
CA LEU A 237 8.80 -15.22 5.68
C LEU A 237 9.71 -16.43 5.87
N LEU A 238 10.73 -16.59 5.03
CA LEU A 238 11.75 -17.63 5.15
C LEU A 238 12.53 -17.43 6.44
N ARG A 239 13.01 -16.21 6.72
CA ARG A 239 13.74 -15.89 7.96
C ARG A 239 12.97 -16.26 9.23
N LEU A 240 11.65 -16.09 9.20
CA LEU A 240 10.78 -16.26 10.36
C LEU A 240 10.23 -17.68 10.52
N SER A 241 10.15 -18.48 9.44
CA SER A 241 9.51 -19.80 9.49
C SER A 241 10.05 -20.78 8.47
N GLU A 242 10.50 -21.94 8.96
CA GLU A 242 10.88 -23.11 8.15
C GLU A 242 9.71 -23.61 7.28
N ILE A 243 8.47 -23.42 7.72
CA ILE A 243 7.28 -23.79 6.94
C ILE A 243 7.24 -23.02 5.61
N SER A 244 7.62 -21.74 5.62
CA SER A 244 7.73 -20.93 4.40
C SER A 244 8.82 -21.47 3.48
N ALA A 245 9.98 -21.83 4.03
CA ALA A 245 11.10 -22.39 3.27
C ALA A 245 10.74 -23.73 2.59
N LEU A 246 10.08 -24.63 3.32
CA LEU A 246 9.58 -25.89 2.75
C LEU A 246 8.50 -25.65 1.70
N ARG A 247 7.56 -24.73 1.97
CA ARG A 247 6.52 -24.38 1.00
C ARG A 247 7.11 -23.80 -0.28
N PHE A 248 8.22 -23.06 -0.18
CA PHE A 248 8.91 -22.45 -1.30
C PHE A 248 9.42 -23.49 -2.32
N ILE A 249 9.99 -24.60 -1.84
CA ILE A 249 10.52 -25.67 -2.71
C ILE A 249 9.46 -26.71 -3.09
N MET A 250 8.44 -26.92 -2.26
CA MET A 250 7.37 -27.90 -2.48
C MET A 250 6.11 -27.33 -3.14
N ASP A 251 6.19 -26.17 -3.79
CA ASP A 251 5.01 -25.56 -4.42
C ASP A 251 4.42 -26.49 -5.51
N SER A 252 3.08 -26.56 -5.53
CA SER A 252 2.32 -27.45 -6.42
C SER A 252 2.57 -27.21 -7.91
N LYS A 253 3.09 -26.03 -8.27
CA LYS A 253 3.39 -25.61 -9.65
C LYS A 253 4.89 -25.65 -9.96
N GLY A 254 5.69 -26.28 -9.10
CA GLY A 254 7.14 -26.41 -9.21
C GLY A 254 7.88 -25.48 -8.25
N SER A 255 9.13 -25.82 -7.96
CA SER A 255 9.98 -25.10 -7.01
C SER A 255 10.04 -23.61 -7.30
N GLY A 256 9.88 -22.79 -6.25
CA GLY A 256 10.06 -21.34 -6.29
C GLY A 256 11.46 -20.93 -6.75
N ILE A 257 12.46 -21.80 -6.65
CA ILE A 257 13.82 -21.53 -7.14
C ILE A 257 13.82 -21.27 -8.65
N ASN A 258 13.05 -22.04 -9.42
CA ASN A 258 12.95 -21.81 -10.87
C ASN A 258 12.27 -20.48 -11.17
N LEU A 259 11.27 -20.09 -10.36
CA LEU A 259 10.61 -18.81 -10.50
C LEU A 259 11.57 -17.63 -10.23
N ILE A 260 12.46 -17.75 -9.25
CA ILE A 260 13.49 -16.74 -8.97
C ILE A 260 14.52 -16.67 -10.10
N LYS A 261 14.89 -17.80 -10.70
CA LYS A 261 15.76 -17.80 -11.89
C LYS A 261 15.11 -17.06 -13.06
N ASP A 262 13.83 -17.33 -13.31
CA ASP A 262 13.08 -16.67 -14.37
C ASP A 262 12.97 -15.15 -14.10
N ALA A 263 12.70 -14.75 -12.86
CA ALA A 263 12.67 -13.36 -12.43
C ALA A 263 14.03 -12.66 -12.63
N TYR A 264 15.14 -13.31 -12.22
CA TYR A 264 16.49 -12.80 -12.44
C TYR A 264 16.79 -12.62 -13.93
N HIS A 265 16.49 -13.62 -14.76
CA HIS A 265 16.76 -13.54 -16.20
C HIS A 265 15.91 -12.50 -16.92
N LEU A 266 14.77 -12.11 -16.36
CA LEU A 266 13.93 -11.05 -16.92
C LEU A 266 14.41 -9.65 -16.54
N HIS A 267 15.04 -9.50 -15.36
CA HIS A 267 15.44 -8.21 -14.77
C HIS A 267 16.92 -8.15 -14.37
N PHE A 268 17.78 -8.89 -15.05
CA PHE A 268 19.21 -9.00 -14.68
C PHE A 268 19.98 -7.68 -14.76
N ASP A 269 19.39 -6.67 -15.41
CA ASP A 269 19.92 -5.33 -15.60
C ASP A 269 19.38 -4.30 -14.60
N ASP A 270 18.38 -4.67 -13.78
CA ASP A 270 17.90 -3.87 -12.64
C ASP A 270 18.66 -4.29 -11.36
N PRO A 271 19.62 -3.48 -10.87
CA PRO A 271 20.45 -3.85 -9.72
C PRO A 271 19.64 -4.08 -8.44
N GLU A 272 18.55 -3.33 -8.25
CA GLU A 272 17.70 -3.46 -7.06
C GLU A 272 16.92 -4.78 -7.10
N VAL A 273 16.42 -5.21 -8.27
CA VAL A 273 15.79 -6.54 -8.40
C VAL A 273 16.80 -7.64 -8.09
N VAL A 274 18.02 -7.52 -8.61
CA VAL A 274 19.08 -8.51 -8.38
C VAL A 274 19.48 -8.56 -6.91
N GLU A 275 19.57 -7.42 -6.23
CA GLU A 275 19.83 -7.33 -4.79
C GLU A 275 18.74 -8.04 -3.98
N ASP A 276 17.47 -7.73 -4.22
CA ASP A 276 16.35 -8.33 -3.49
C ASP A 276 16.22 -9.84 -3.72
N ILE A 277 16.49 -10.29 -4.94
CA ILE A 277 16.60 -11.70 -5.29
C ILE A 277 17.75 -12.36 -4.50
N SER A 278 18.90 -11.68 -4.37
CA SER A 278 20.06 -12.17 -3.64
C SER A 278 19.79 -12.26 -2.14
N VAL A 279 19.05 -11.31 -1.57
CA VAL A 279 18.56 -11.36 -0.19
C VAL A 279 17.72 -12.62 0.04
N LEU A 280 16.76 -12.91 -0.85
CA LEU A 280 15.97 -14.14 -0.78
C LEU A 280 16.84 -15.39 -0.89
N MET A 281 17.84 -15.41 -1.77
CA MET A 281 18.80 -16.53 -1.87
C MET A 281 19.59 -16.76 -0.60
N ASN A 282 19.96 -15.70 0.10
CA ASN A 282 20.67 -15.82 1.37
C ASN A 282 19.79 -16.42 2.48
N GLU A 283 18.50 -16.08 2.51
CA GLU A 283 17.54 -16.70 3.43
C GLU A 283 17.25 -18.17 3.07
N MET A 284 17.18 -18.50 1.78
CA MET A 284 17.07 -19.88 1.31
C MET A 284 18.25 -20.76 1.77
N ALA A 285 19.46 -20.20 1.77
CA ALA A 285 20.67 -20.92 2.15
C ALA A 285 20.74 -21.32 3.63
N GLN A 286 19.82 -20.85 4.47
CA GLN A 286 19.74 -21.23 5.89
C GLN A 286 19.14 -22.63 6.11
N TYR A 287 18.55 -23.24 5.08
CA TYR A 287 17.81 -24.50 5.19
C TYR A 287 18.43 -25.59 4.33
N ASP A 288 18.90 -26.69 4.94
CA ASP A 288 19.56 -27.79 4.24
C ASP A 288 18.72 -28.37 3.09
N ASP A 289 17.41 -28.57 3.32
CA ASP A 289 16.49 -29.10 2.30
C ASP A 289 16.34 -28.14 1.10
N VAL A 290 16.34 -26.82 1.36
CA VAL A 290 16.28 -25.81 0.30
C VAL A 290 17.61 -25.74 -0.45
N VAL A 291 18.74 -25.85 0.24
CA VAL A 291 20.08 -25.91 -0.38
C VAL A 291 20.19 -27.12 -1.31
N LEU A 292 19.67 -28.29 -0.91
CA LEU A 292 19.63 -29.47 -1.77
C LEU A 292 18.81 -29.22 -3.05
N ASP A 293 17.67 -28.53 -2.95
CA ASP A 293 16.89 -28.15 -4.13
C ASP A 293 17.63 -27.10 -4.99
N MET A 294 18.28 -26.09 -4.38
CA MET A 294 19.11 -25.11 -5.09
C MET A 294 20.21 -25.79 -5.93
N LEU A 295 20.88 -26.79 -5.36
CA LEU A 295 21.88 -27.60 -6.08
C LEU A 295 21.24 -28.38 -7.24
N SER A 296 20.06 -28.97 -7.01
CA SER A 296 19.33 -29.71 -8.04
C SER A 296 18.92 -28.83 -9.23
N GLN A 297 18.55 -27.57 -8.96
CA GLN A 297 18.17 -26.57 -9.97
C GLN A 297 19.36 -25.79 -10.55
N LYS A 298 20.60 -26.17 -10.21
CA LYS A 298 21.86 -25.53 -10.68
C LYS A 298 21.98 -24.05 -10.35
N MET A 299 21.59 -23.65 -9.13
CA MET A 299 21.64 -22.25 -8.71
C MET A 299 23.07 -21.68 -8.64
N GLU A 300 24.10 -22.53 -8.54
CA GLU A 300 25.51 -22.13 -8.53
C GLU A 300 25.94 -21.33 -9.79
N GLU A 301 25.38 -21.68 -10.95
CA GLU A 301 25.67 -20.98 -12.22
C GLU A 301 25.19 -19.53 -12.15
N LEU A 302 23.97 -19.32 -11.63
CA LEU A 302 23.37 -18.00 -11.46
C LEU A 302 24.09 -17.19 -10.38
N LEU A 303 24.42 -17.77 -9.23
CA LEU A 303 25.20 -17.10 -8.18
C LEU A 303 26.57 -16.62 -8.69
N SER A 304 27.22 -17.42 -9.53
CA SER A 304 28.49 -17.04 -10.17
C SER A 304 28.32 -15.87 -11.14
N GLU A 305 27.20 -15.83 -11.87
CA GLU A 305 26.86 -14.73 -12.77
C GLU A 305 26.58 -13.43 -12.00
N ILE A 306 25.75 -13.48 -10.96
CA ILE A 306 25.45 -12.34 -10.08
C ILE A 306 26.75 -11.77 -9.52
N LYS A 307 27.60 -12.61 -8.91
CA LYS A 307 28.87 -12.17 -8.33
C LYS A 307 29.82 -11.52 -9.34
N SER A 308 29.79 -11.95 -10.60
CA SER A 308 30.60 -11.39 -11.68
C SER A 308 30.09 -10.01 -12.10
N ARG A 309 28.78 -9.83 -12.18
CA ARG A 309 28.12 -8.59 -12.64
C ARG A 309 27.95 -7.55 -11.54
N PHE A 310 27.70 -8.00 -10.32
CA PHE A 310 27.41 -7.20 -9.13
C PHE A 310 28.31 -7.65 -7.97
N PRO A 311 29.60 -7.26 -7.96
CA PRO A 311 30.55 -7.74 -6.94
C PRO A 311 30.24 -7.28 -5.51
N SER A 312 29.30 -6.34 -5.35
CA SER A 312 28.84 -5.78 -4.08
C SER A 312 27.56 -6.42 -3.53
N SER A 313 26.90 -7.28 -4.32
CA SER A 313 25.69 -8.03 -3.98
C SER A 313 26.05 -9.46 -3.58
#